data_AF-A0A8J7B847-F1
#
_entry.id   AF-A0A8J7B847-F1
#
_cell.length_a   1.000
_cell.length_b   1.000
_cell.length_c   1.000
_cell.angle_alpha   90.00
_cell.angle_beta   90.00
_cell.angle_gamma   90.00
#
_symmetry.space_group_name_H-M   'P 1'
#
loop_
_entity.id
_entity.type
_entity.pdbx_description
1 polymer ?
#
loop_
_entity_poly.entity_id
_entity_poly.type
_entity_poly.pdbx_seq_one_letter_code
_entity_poly.pdbx_strand_id
1 'polypeptide(L)'
;MQNGFSPLSDSDEELHQRAERLLEKPKVLQDLVLIPVPLALLSLPLEQRRRSLIVQEALSEWEKQAREDDLRFGFEERRWIPRVEIYIPNTPRGQQLIQLATAIGNIPLQAEMLPKNQEQAHWLKTLHYFYQARGMLFAYQLLRGIPNPSRTKGILPQHFSTSIIRNLELVTDVDVAEYQLIKAGEPYLKAWMERRQQTYPFQQPLQLFLEIRKQTFLQEWELGPNNNDDWTSIEDQKDLLSVHVFLLQKSMWVKSKRIEKRGTYQEQEQRYLESLKNNGWYGRLMLALRPHSESTLEHPWQDYVEAFRGGKTAYIDDFYWRKGLPYKRRENVIKPQPVPCSAMLPSQCDCPFRSLGTDLSASNCLKRVQEKTEKTAERARVKGRLNELGYLLWVWA
;
A
#
# COMPACT_ATOMS: atom_id res chain seq x y z
N MET A 1 34.09 -10.44 -47.60
CA MET A 1 32.98 -9.65 -47.00
C MET A 1 31.82 -10.59 -46.69
N GLN A 2 30.80 -10.12 -45.98
CA GLN A 2 29.57 -10.86 -45.59
C GLN A 2 29.80 -12.07 -44.66
N ASN A 3 29.90 -11.80 -43.35
CA ASN A 3 29.41 -12.74 -42.35
C ASN A 3 27.92 -12.44 -42.13
N GLY A 4 27.03 -13.36 -42.49
CA GLY A 4 25.60 -13.21 -42.23
C GLY A 4 25.26 -13.56 -40.78
N PHE A 5 24.99 -12.56 -39.94
CA PHE A 5 24.28 -12.80 -38.68
C PHE A 5 22.84 -13.19 -38.99
N SER A 6 22.50 -14.47 -38.80
CA SER A 6 21.11 -14.86 -38.63
C SER A 6 20.67 -14.47 -37.23
N PRO A 7 19.63 -13.64 -37.04
CA PRO A 7 19.03 -13.49 -35.73
C PRO A 7 18.40 -14.83 -35.34
N LEU A 8 18.72 -15.33 -34.14
CA LEU A 8 17.94 -16.42 -33.55
C LEU A 8 16.56 -15.85 -33.20
N SER A 9 15.56 -16.15 -34.04
CA SER A 9 14.17 -16.00 -33.67
C SER A 9 13.82 -17.10 -32.68
N ASP A 10 13.79 -16.77 -31.39
CA ASP A 10 13.14 -17.60 -30.36
C ASP A 10 11.77 -18.05 -30.91
N SER A 11 11.43 -19.32 -30.79
CA SER A 11 10.13 -19.81 -31.24
C SER A 11 8.98 -19.19 -30.43
N ASP A 12 7.77 -19.09 -30.99
CA ASP A 12 6.59 -18.58 -30.26
C ASP A 12 6.33 -19.35 -28.95
N GLU A 13 6.70 -20.63 -28.90
CA GLU A 13 6.55 -21.50 -27.74
C GLU A 13 7.67 -21.28 -26.70
N GLU A 14 8.90 -20.99 -27.13
CA GLU A 14 9.95 -20.48 -26.23
C GLU A 14 9.62 -19.08 -25.72
N LEU A 15 9.09 -18.18 -26.57
CA LEU A 15 8.58 -16.87 -26.16
C LEU A 15 7.43 -17.01 -25.16
N HIS A 16 6.53 -17.99 -25.34
CA HIS A 16 5.49 -18.31 -24.34
C HIS A 16 6.11 -18.79 -23.04
N GLN A 17 7.00 -19.79 -23.04
CA GLN A 17 7.61 -20.28 -21.80
C GLN A 17 8.55 -19.27 -21.14
N ARG A 18 9.13 -18.34 -21.90
CA ARG A 18 9.98 -17.24 -21.42
C ARG A 18 9.12 -16.11 -20.86
N ALA A 19 7.97 -15.83 -21.48
CA ALA A 19 6.93 -14.99 -20.92
C ALA A 19 6.35 -15.60 -19.63
N GLU A 20 6.01 -16.89 -19.58
CA GLU A 20 5.54 -17.58 -18.37
C GLU A 20 6.57 -17.55 -17.24
N ARG A 21 7.87 -17.71 -17.54
CA ARG A 21 8.96 -17.58 -16.56
C ARG A 21 9.22 -16.13 -16.11
N LEU A 22 8.90 -15.14 -16.93
CA LEU A 22 8.87 -13.71 -16.53
C LEU A 22 7.52 -13.34 -15.84
N LEU A 23 6.50 -14.17 -16.04
CA LEU A 23 5.18 -14.15 -15.39
C LEU A 23 5.16 -15.13 -14.20
N GLU A 24 6.25 -15.19 -13.42
CA GLU A 24 6.09 -15.14 -11.95
C GLU A 24 5.40 -13.81 -11.60
N LYS A 25 4.09 -13.76 -11.90
CA LYS A 25 3.28 -12.53 -11.94
C LYS A 25 3.54 -11.69 -10.69
N PRO A 26 3.92 -10.41 -10.81
CA PRO A 26 4.15 -9.55 -9.66
C PRO A 26 2.98 -9.66 -8.66
N LYS A 27 3.25 -10.28 -7.51
CA LYS A 27 2.31 -10.61 -6.42
C LYS A 27 1.80 -9.39 -5.65
N VAL A 28 1.74 -8.25 -6.33
CA VAL A 28 1.59 -6.89 -5.81
C VAL A 28 0.67 -6.05 -6.72
N LEU A 29 0.58 -6.38 -8.02
CA LEU A 29 -0.24 -5.67 -9.01
C LEU A 29 -1.39 -6.57 -9.48
N GLN A 30 -2.45 -6.68 -8.68
CA GLN A 30 -3.61 -7.52 -8.98
C GLN A 30 -4.93 -6.78 -8.73
N ASP A 31 -5.72 -6.64 -9.80
CA ASP A 31 -7.02 -5.95 -9.83
C ASP A 31 -8.13 -6.88 -9.31
N LEU A 32 -8.88 -6.45 -8.29
CA LEU A 32 -9.84 -7.27 -7.55
C LEU A 32 -11.27 -7.08 -8.08
N VAL A 33 -11.74 -8.05 -8.87
CA VAL A 33 -13.07 -8.02 -9.49
C VAL A 33 -14.11 -8.56 -8.51
N LEU A 34 -14.98 -7.69 -7.99
CA LEU A 34 -16.08 -8.09 -7.10
C LEU A 34 -17.30 -8.54 -7.93
N ILE A 35 -17.54 -9.85 -8.01
CA ILE A 35 -18.56 -10.44 -8.88
C ILE A 35 -19.77 -10.91 -8.05
N PRO A 36 -20.94 -10.27 -8.13
CA PRO A 36 -22.15 -10.74 -7.46
C PRO A 36 -22.69 -12.00 -8.15
N VAL A 37 -22.82 -13.10 -7.40
CA VAL A 37 -23.33 -14.38 -7.93
C VAL A 37 -24.45 -14.99 -7.07
N PRO A 38 -25.45 -15.68 -7.68
CA PRO A 38 -26.40 -16.49 -6.94
C PRO A 38 -25.71 -17.53 -6.05
N LEU A 39 -26.30 -17.80 -4.88
CA LEU A 39 -25.74 -18.74 -3.89
C LEU A 39 -25.42 -20.13 -4.48
N ALA A 40 -26.26 -20.63 -5.39
CA ALA A 40 -26.07 -21.91 -6.06
C ALA A 40 -24.78 -22.01 -6.92
N LEU A 41 -24.24 -20.88 -7.38
CA LEU A 41 -22.97 -20.86 -8.11
C LEU A 41 -21.76 -20.99 -7.16
N LEU A 42 -21.84 -20.53 -5.92
CA LEU A 42 -20.71 -20.56 -4.98
C LEU A 42 -20.27 -21.98 -4.61
N SER A 43 -21.19 -22.93 -4.63
CA SER A 43 -20.93 -24.37 -4.47
C SER A 43 -20.26 -25.03 -5.68
N LEU A 44 -20.19 -24.37 -6.84
CA LEU A 44 -19.63 -24.96 -8.05
C LEU A 44 -18.10 -24.77 -8.15
N PRO A 45 -17.38 -25.69 -8.82
CA PRO A 45 -15.99 -25.49 -9.24
C PRO A 45 -15.80 -24.18 -10.01
N LEU A 46 -14.61 -23.58 -9.91
CA LEU A 46 -14.28 -22.29 -10.53
C LEU A 46 -14.58 -22.28 -12.05
N GLU A 47 -14.20 -23.34 -12.75
CA GLU A 47 -14.43 -23.48 -14.20
C GLU A 47 -15.90 -23.63 -14.59
N GLN A 48 -16.78 -24.04 -13.66
CA GLN A 48 -18.22 -24.05 -13.88
C GLN A 48 -18.84 -22.68 -13.56
N ARG A 49 -18.36 -22.00 -12.50
CA ARG A 49 -18.74 -20.60 -12.21
C ARG A 49 -18.42 -19.66 -13.36
N ARG A 50 -17.20 -19.75 -13.91
CA ARG A 50 -16.73 -18.94 -15.05
C ARG A 50 -17.58 -19.12 -16.30
N ARG A 51 -18.24 -20.27 -16.50
CA ARG A 51 -19.14 -20.53 -17.64
C ARG A 51 -20.56 -19.97 -17.45
N SER A 52 -20.88 -19.43 -16.27
CA SER A 52 -22.17 -18.76 -16.03
C SER A 52 -22.21 -17.41 -16.75
N LEU A 53 -23.31 -17.14 -17.46
CA LEU A 53 -23.54 -15.89 -18.19
C LEU A 53 -23.34 -14.66 -17.29
N ILE A 54 -23.91 -14.66 -16.09
CA ILE A 54 -23.77 -13.60 -15.06
C ILE A 54 -22.29 -13.27 -14.76
N VAL A 55 -21.41 -14.28 -14.77
CA VAL A 55 -19.98 -14.09 -14.48
C VAL A 55 -19.25 -13.55 -15.70
N GLN A 56 -19.61 -13.99 -16.91
CA GLN A 56 -19.07 -13.46 -18.16
C GLN A 56 -19.48 -11.99 -18.39
N GLU A 57 -20.75 -11.65 -18.14
CA GLU A 57 -21.28 -10.28 -18.23
C GLU A 57 -20.54 -9.33 -17.26
N ALA A 58 -20.43 -9.71 -15.99
CA ALA A 58 -19.72 -8.93 -14.98
C ALA A 58 -18.23 -8.77 -15.29
N LEU A 59 -17.57 -9.82 -15.81
CA LEU A 59 -16.18 -9.74 -16.27
C LEU A 59 -16.03 -8.83 -17.50
N SER A 60 -16.98 -8.86 -18.44
CA SER A 60 -16.93 -8.05 -19.64
C SER A 60 -17.10 -6.55 -19.34
N GLU A 61 -17.99 -6.18 -18.43
CA GLU A 61 -18.19 -4.77 -18.06
C GLU A 61 -17.01 -4.22 -17.23
N TRP A 62 -16.45 -5.01 -16.29
CA TRP A 62 -15.17 -4.66 -15.64
C TRP A 62 -14.03 -4.53 -16.64
N GLU A 63 -14.01 -5.37 -17.68
CA GLU A 63 -12.92 -5.35 -18.65
C GLU A 63 -12.98 -4.10 -19.54
N LYS A 64 -14.20 -3.69 -19.92
CA LYS A 64 -14.48 -2.40 -20.56
C LYS A 64 -14.09 -1.23 -19.66
N GLN A 65 -14.70 -1.09 -18.48
CA GLN A 65 -14.48 0.04 -17.57
C GLN A 65 -12.99 0.28 -17.32
N ALA A 66 -12.24 -0.75 -16.91
CA ALA A 66 -10.85 -0.55 -16.56
C ALA A 66 -9.89 -0.56 -17.77
N ARG A 67 -10.35 -0.83 -19.01
CA ARG A 67 -9.65 -0.39 -20.24
C ARG A 67 -9.81 1.13 -20.44
N GLU A 68 -10.98 1.69 -20.16
CA GLU A 68 -11.20 3.14 -20.18
C GLU A 68 -10.34 3.84 -19.12
N ASP A 69 -10.21 3.26 -17.91
CA ASP A 69 -9.27 3.73 -16.88
C ASP A 69 -7.80 3.57 -17.29
N ASP A 70 -7.41 2.47 -17.95
CA ASP A 70 -6.05 2.28 -18.45
C ASP A 70 -5.68 3.35 -19.50
N LEU A 71 -6.56 3.60 -20.47
CA LEU A 71 -6.40 4.65 -21.48
C LEU A 71 -6.33 6.06 -20.85
N ARG A 72 -7.15 6.34 -19.83
CA ARG A 72 -7.13 7.61 -19.07
C ARG A 72 -5.76 7.92 -18.46
N PHE A 73 -4.96 6.90 -18.15
CA PHE A 73 -3.61 7.06 -17.58
C PHE A 73 -2.47 6.80 -18.57
N GLY A 74 -2.78 6.66 -19.87
CA GLY A 74 -1.78 6.45 -20.92
C GLY A 74 -1.26 5.01 -21.02
N PHE A 75 -2.01 4.02 -20.56
CA PHE A 75 -1.67 2.61 -20.72
C PHE A 75 -2.33 2.03 -21.98
N GLU A 76 -1.51 1.75 -22.99
CA GLU A 76 -1.96 1.18 -24.27
C GLU A 76 -2.23 -0.34 -24.20
N GLU A 77 -1.59 -1.04 -23.25
CA GLU A 77 -1.63 -2.51 -23.18
C GLU A 77 -2.01 -3.07 -21.80
N ARG A 78 -3.27 -3.49 -21.65
CA ARG A 78 -3.78 -4.15 -20.42
C ARG A 78 -3.24 -5.58 -20.20
N ARG A 79 -2.59 -6.20 -21.19
CA ARG A 79 -2.20 -7.64 -21.20
C ARG A 79 -1.32 -8.09 -20.04
N TRP A 80 -0.65 -7.16 -19.34
CA TRP A 80 0.27 -7.43 -18.25
C TRP A 80 -0.35 -7.30 -16.85
N ILE A 81 -1.61 -6.89 -16.72
CA ILE A 81 -2.29 -6.66 -15.44
C ILE A 81 -3.19 -7.87 -15.09
N PRO A 82 -2.79 -8.78 -14.19
CA PRO A 82 -3.64 -9.88 -13.76
C PRO A 82 -4.81 -9.44 -12.88
N ARG A 83 -5.97 -10.10 -13.05
CA ARG A 83 -7.19 -9.90 -12.27
C ARG A 83 -7.47 -11.06 -11.32
N VAL A 84 -8.16 -10.79 -10.22
CA VAL A 84 -8.61 -11.76 -9.21
C VAL A 84 -10.13 -11.74 -9.12
N GLU A 85 -10.77 -12.89 -9.32
CA GLU A 85 -12.23 -13.02 -9.29
C GLU A 85 -12.72 -13.27 -7.85
N ILE A 86 -13.38 -12.28 -7.24
CA ILE A 86 -13.91 -12.37 -5.89
C ILE A 86 -15.43 -12.52 -5.95
N TYR A 87 -15.88 -13.76 -5.80
CA TYR A 87 -17.28 -14.16 -5.88
C TYR A 87 -18.06 -13.78 -4.61
N ILE A 88 -18.96 -12.80 -4.70
CA ILE A 88 -19.77 -12.29 -3.59
C ILE A 88 -21.19 -12.86 -3.65
N PRO A 89 -21.80 -13.32 -2.55
CA PRO A 89 -23.21 -13.75 -2.53
C PRO A 89 -24.16 -12.62 -2.92
N ASN A 90 -24.90 -12.76 -4.03
CA ASN A 90 -25.91 -11.79 -4.46
C ASN A 90 -27.11 -11.79 -3.48
N THR A 91 -26.97 -10.96 -2.45
CA THR A 91 -27.83 -10.81 -1.28
C THR A 91 -27.73 -9.37 -0.80
N PRO A 92 -28.68 -8.81 -0.04
CA PRO A 92 -28.58 -7.42 0.45
C PRO A 92 -27.27 -7.13 1.19
N ARG A 93 -26.79 -8.08 2.01
CA ARG A 93 -25.51 -8.02 2.74
C ARG A 93 -24.29 -8.07 1.82
N GLY A 94 -24.34 -8.87 0.75
CA GLY A 94 -23.28 -8.93 -0.25
C GLY A 94 -23.24 -7.69 -1.15
N GLN A 95 -24.39 -7.12 -1.49
CA GLN A 95 -24.50 -5.85 -2.23
C GLN A 95 -23.94 -4.69 -1.40
N GLN A 96 -24.26 -4.61 -0.10
CA GLN A 96 -23.63 -3.66 0.83
C GLN A 96 -22.10 -3.85 0.91
N LEU A 97 -21.61 -5.09 0.86
CA LEU A 97 -20.18 -5.38 0.86
C LEU A 97 -19.50 -4.91 -0.43
N ILE A 98 -20.10 -5.13 -1.60
CA ILE A 98 -19.61 -4.60 -2.89
C ILE A 98 -19.58 -3.07 -2.84
N GLN A 99 -20.71 -2.43 -2.51
CA GLN A 99 -20.83 -0.97 -2.43
C GLN A 99 -19.75 -0.35 -1.55
N LEU A 100 -19.52 -0.91 -0.36
CA LEU A 100 -18.53 -0.41 0.58
C LEU A 100 -17.08 -0.67 0.13
N ALA A 101 -16.80 -1.87 -0.39
CA ALA A 101 -15.46 -2.21 -0.87
C ALA A 101 -15.06 -1.38 -2.10
N THR A 102 -15.98 -1.19 -3.05
CA THR A 102 -15.80 -0.32 -4.23
C THR A 102 -15.69 1.16 -3.84
N ALA A 103 -16.46 1.64 -2.86
CA ALA A 103 -16.38 3.03 -2.40
C ALA A 103 -15.01 3.39 -1.82
N ILE A 104 -14.33 2.46 -1.14
CA ILE A 104 -12.94 2.65 -0.66
C ILE A 104 -11.94 2.38 -1.79
N GLY A 105 -12.15 1.31 -2.57
CA GLY A 105 -11.24 0.89 -3.64
C GLY A 105 -11.06 1.93 -4.74
N ASN A 106 -12.12 2.65 -5.08
CA ASN A 106 -12.12 3.62 -6.16
C ASN A 106 -11.64 5.02 -5.75
N ILE A 107 -11.28 5.26 -4.48
CA ILE A 107 -10.80 6.58 -4.01
C ILE A 107 -9.68 7.14 -4.91
N PRO A 108 -8.63 6.38 -5.29
CA PRO A 108 -7.58 6.90 -6.18
C PRO A 108 -8.07 7.30 -7.58
N LEU A 109 -9.14 6.67 -8.10
CA LEU A 109 -9.72 6.99 -9.41
C LEU A 109 -10.69 8.18 -9.35
N GLN A 110 -11.41 8.30 -8.22
CA GLN A 110 -12.38 9.35 -7.87
C GLN A 110 -11.73 10.63 -7.33
N ALA A 111 -10.41 10.61 -7.12
CA ALA A 111 -9.63 11.79 -6.75
C ALA A 111 -9.38 12.76 -7.92
N GLU A 112 -9.83 12.42 -9.14
CA GLU A 112 -9.68 13.23 -10.37
C GLU A 112 -8.22 13.50 -10.81
N MET A 113 -7.24 12.85 -10.15
CA MET A 113 -5.82 13.03 -10.47
C MET A 113 -5.50 12.63 -11.92
N LEU A 114 -4.65 13.44 -12.55
CA LEU A 114 -4.03 13.18 -13.84
C LEU A 114 -2.52 13.03 -13.62
N PRO A 115 -1.93 11.84 -13.87
CA PRO A 115 -0.49 11.63 -13.81
C PRO A 115 0.26 12.54 -14.78
N LYS A 116 1.37 13.14 -14.33
CA LYS A 116 2.23 13.99 -15.17
C LYS A 116 3.18 13.18 -16.06
N ASN A 117 3.45 11.93 -15.69
CA ASN A 117 4.32 11.00 -16.39
C ASN A 117 3.92 9.54 -16.12
N GLN A 118 4.53 8.60 -16.85
CA GLN A 118 4.24 7.16 -16.76
C GLN A 118 4.55 6.57 -15.36
N GLU A 119 5.55 7.09 -14.65
CA GLU A 119 5.88 6.66 -13.28
C GLU A 119 4.73 6.97 -12.30
N GLN A 120 4.18 8.19 -12.37
CA GLN A 120 3.01 8.57 -11.59
C GLN A 120 1.77 7.77 -11.98
N ALA A 121 1.62 7.41 -13.26
CA ALA A 121 0.52 6.56 -13.72
C ALA A 121 0.60 5.14 -13.13
N HIS A 122 1.80 4.54 -13.12
CA HIS A 122 2.02 3.23 -12.50
C HIS A 122 1.76 3.30 -11.00
N TRP A 123 2.30 4.30 -10.31
CA TRP A 123 2.07 4.50 -8.88
C TRP A 123 0.58 4.67 -8.53
N LEU A 124 -0.19 5.40 -9.35
CA LEU A 124 -1.63 5.58 -9.16
C LEU A 124 -2.41 4.25 -9.27
N LYS A 125 -2.05 3.39 -10.23
CA LYS A 125 -2.66 2.04 -10.36
C LYS A 125 -2.25 1.12 -9.22
N THR A 126 -0.99 1.16 -8.77
CA THR A 126 -0.54 0.43 -7.56
C THR A 126 -1.32 0.85 -6.32
N LEU A 127 -1.54 2.16 -6.12
CA LEU A 127 -2.38 2.67 -5.03
C LEU A 127 -3.84 2.23 -5.20
N HIS A 128 -4.40 2.23 -6.41
CA HIS A 128 -5.76 1.73 -6.64
C HIS A 128 -5.91 0.27 -6.21
N TYR A 129 -5.02 -0.64 -6.60
CA TYR A 129 -5.09 -2.06 -6.22
C TYR A 129 -4.89 -2.27 -4.70
N PHE A 130 -4.03 -1.46 -4.06
CA PHE A 130 -3.92 -1.45 -2.59
C PHE A 130 -5.23 -1.01 -1.92
N TYR A 131 -5.83 0.09 -2.39
CA TYR A 131 -7.12 0.59 -1.88
C TYR A 131 -8.27 -0.40 -2.16
N GLN A 132 -8.27 -1.14 -3.27
CA GLN A 132 -9.24 -2.23 -3.53
C GLN A 132 -9.12 -3.35 -2.48
N ALA A 133 -7.90 -3.84 -2.23
CA ALA A 133 -7.65 -4.90 -1.25
C ALA A 133 -8.04 -4.47 0.18
N ARG A 134 -7.72 -3.22 0.52
CA ARG A 134 -8.08 -2.54 1.78
C ARG A 134 -9.60 -2.40 1.92
N GLY A 135 -10.28 -1.91 0.88
CA GLY A 135 -11.73 -1.76 0.85
C GLY A 135 -12.48 -3.09 1.00
N MET A 136 -12.02 -4.14 0.32
CA MET A 136 -12.55 -5.50 0.49
C MET A 136 -12.34 -6.02 1.93
N LEU A 137 -11.16 -5.82 2.52
CA LEU A 137 -10.89 -6.26 3.89
C LEU A 137 -11.72 -5.47 4.92
N PHE A 138 -11.87 -4.16 4.74
CA PHE A 138 -12.71 -3.28 5.56
C PHE A 138 -14.19 -3.70 5.51
N ALA A 139 -14.72 -3.89 4.30
CA ALA A 139 -16.09 -4.32 4.10
C ALA A 139 -16.34 -5.73 4.66
N TYR A 140 -15.36 -6.64 4.56
CA TYR A 140 -15.40 -7.91 5.28
C TYR A 140 -15.37 -7.71 6.81
N GLN A 141 -14.52 -6.84 7.37
CA GLN A 141 -14.41 -6.65 8.81
C GLN A 141 -15.70 -6.10 9.43
N LEU A 142 -16.36 -5.14 8.77
CA LEU A 142 -17.65 -4.60 9.21
C LEU A 142 -18.82 -5.57 8.95
N LEU A 143 -18.97 -6.07 7.72
CA LEU A 143 -20.19 -6.76 7.30
C LEU A 143 -20.10 -8.29 7.37
N ARG A 144 -18.90 -8.89 7.40
CA ARG A 144 -18.64 -10.35 7.42
C ARG A 144 -19.46 -11.11 6.36
N GLY A 145 -19.64 -10.52 5.17
CA GLY A 145 -20.50 -11.05 4.10
C GLY A 145 -19.86 -12.14 3.22
N ILE A 146 -18.58 -12.42 3.44
CA ILE A 146 -17.76 -13.44 2.75
C ILE A 146 -16.89 -14.18 3.77
N PRO A 147 -16.34 -15.38 3.44
CA PRO A 147 -15.25 -15.99 4.22
C PRO A 147 -14.07 -15.03 4.39
N ASN A 148 -13.33 -15.12 5.49
CA ASN A 148 -12.24 -14.19 5.79
C ASN A 148 -11.18 -14.20 4.66
N PRO A 149 -10.97 -13.07 3.95
CA PRO A 149 -10.05 -13.03 2.82
C PRO A 149 -8.57 -13.11 3.21
N SER A 150 -8.18 -12.78 4.45
CA SER A 150 -6.78 -12.78 4.91
C SER A 150 -6.29 -14.12 5.49
N ARG A 151 -7.19 -14.97 6.01
CA ARG A 151 -6.84 -16.29 6.56
C ARG A 151 -6.18 -17.19 5.50
N THR A 152 -5.40 -18.17 5.92
CA THR A 152 -4.58 -19.08 5.07
C THR A 152 -5.29 -19.76 3.89
N LYS A 153 -6.63 -19.90 3.92
CA LYS A 153 -7.45 -20.44 2.82
C LYS A 153 -8.40 -19.41 2.17
N GLY A 154 -8.24 -18.13 2.52
CA GLY A 154 -8.92 -16.99 1.92
C GLY A 154 -8.28 -16.61 0.58
N ILE A 155 -8.73 -15.51 -0.01
CA ILE A 155 -8.26 -15.07 -1.33
C ILE A 155 -6.87 -14.44 -1.25
N LEU A 156 -6.57 -13.59 -0.25
CA LEU A 156 -5.34 -12.80 -0.23
C LEU A 156 -4.05 -13.65 -0.18
N PRO A 157 -3.93 -14.75 0.60
CA PRO A 157 -2.70 -15.57 0.60
C PRO A 157 -2.39 -16.31 -0.70
N GLN A 158 -3.34 -16.37 -1.64
CA GLN A 158 -3.10 -16.93 -2.97
C GLN A 158 -2.33 -15.94 -3.86
N HIS A 159 -2.40 -14.65 -3.53
CA HIS A 159 -1.97 -13.54 -4.37
C HIS A 159 -0.84 -12.70 -3.75
N PHE A 160 -0.86 -12.48 -2.43
CA PHE A 160 0.06 -11.60 -1.68
C PHE A 160 0.93 -12.39 -0.68
N SER A 161 2.04 -11.79 -0.22
CA SER A 161 2.88 -12.37 0.83
C SER A 161 2.25 -12.21 2.22
N THR A 162 2.64 -13.07 3.17
CA THR A 162 2.23 -12.96 4.59
C THR A 162 2.57 -11.59 5.21
N SER A 163 3.66 -10.95 4.79
CA SER A 163 4.02 -9.59 5.22
C SER A 163 3.06 -8.54 4.67
N ILE A 164 2.75 -8.56 3.37
CA ILE A 164 1.76 -7.65 2.76
C ILE A 164 0.39 -7.82 3.41
N ILE A 165 -0.04 -9.06 3.68
CA ILE A 165 -1.35 -9.35 4.28
C ILE A 165 -1.43 -8.83 5.71
N ARG A 166 -0.40 -9.08 6.54
CA ARG A 166 -0.33 -8.52 7.90
C ARG A 166 -0.37 -6.99 7.89
N ASN A 167 0.32 -6.36 6.94
CA ASN A 167 0.35 -4.90 6.83
C ASN A 167 -1.00 -4.35 6.38
N LEU A 168 -1.69 -5.06 5.48
CA LEU A 168 -3.06 -4.73 5.06
C LEU A 168 -4.06 -4.89 6.20
N GLU A 169 -3.97 -5.96 7.00
CA GLU A 169 -4.75 -6.15 8.23
C GLU A 169 -4.53 -4.99 9.20
N LEU A 170 -3.28 -4.69 9.56
CA LEU A 170 -2.94 -3.59 10.47
C LEU A 170 -3.45 -2.23 9.99
N VAL A 171 -3.34 -1.90 8.70
CA VAL A 171 -3.87 -0.63 8.14
C VAL A 171 -5.40 -0.60 8.19
N THR A 172 -6.06 -1.72 7.86
CA THR A 172 -7.53 -1.81 7.82
C THR A 172 -8.14 -1.79 9.22
N ASP A 173 -7.43 -2.32 10.22
CA ASP A 173 -7.82 -2.20 11.63
C ASP A 173 -7.84 -0.72 12.08
N VAL A 174 -6.91 0.12 11.59
CA VAL A 174 -6.97 1.59 11.82
C VAL A 174 -8.24 2.18 11.21
N ASP A 175 -8.53 1.85 9.95
CA ASP A 175 -9.72 2.36 9.25
C ASP A 175 -11.01 1.97 9.96
N VAL A 176 -11.14 0.71 10.40
CA VAL A 176 -12.34 0.22 11.09
C VAL A 176 -12.50 0.90 12.44
N ALA A 177 -11.42 1.08 13.21
CA ALA A 177 -11.47 1.79 14.47
C ALA A 177 -11.76 3.29 14.29
N GLU A 178 -11.19 3.93 13.27
CA GLU A 178 -11.51 5.30 12.86
C GLU A 178 -13.00 5.43 12.51
N TYR A 179 -13.55 4.50 11.72
CA TYR A 179 -14.96 4.49 11.37
C TYR A 179 -15.89 4.30 12.59
N GLN A 180 -15.53 3.43 13.56
CA GLN A 180 -16.32 3.34 14.80
C GLN A 180 -16.21 4.62 15.64
N LEU A 181 -15.03 5.24 15.72
CA LEU A 181 -14.83 6.52 16.41
C LEU A 181 -15.63 7.66 15.74
N ILE A 182 -15.67 7.73 14.41
CA ILE A 182 -16.54 8.66 13.66
C ILE A 182 -18.02 8.40 13.99
N LYS A 183 -18.45 7.13 13.96
CA LYS A 183 -19.84 6.73 14.22
C LYS A 183 -20.30 7.05 15.65
N ALA A 184 -19.44 6.84 16.66
CA ALA A 184 -19.70 7.22 18.04
C ALA A 184 -19.60 8.74 18.26
N GLY A 185 -18.68 9.39 17.55
CA GLY A 185 -18.37 10.81 17.67
C GLY A 185 -19.31 11.77 16.94
N GLU A 186 -20.09 11.27 15.97
CA GLU A 186 -20.87 12.12 15.04
C GLU A 186 -21.74 13.20 15.73
N PRO A 187 -22.45 12.94 16.85
CA PRO A 187 -23.24 13.97 17.54
C PRO A 187 -22.39 15.12 18.08
N TYR A 188 -21.18 14.83 18.57
CA TYR A 188 -20.24 15.84 19.08
C TYR A 188 -19.67 16.69 17.95
N LEU A 189 -19.39 16.09 16.79
CA LEU A 189 -18.96 16.82 15.60
C LEU A 189 -20.07 17.73 15.06
N LYS A 190 -21.31 17.24 14.96
CA LYS A 190 -22.49 18.06 14.58
C LYS A 190 -22.64 19.27 15.51
N ALA A 191 -22.68 19.04 16.83
CA ALA A 191 -22.76 20.12 17.82
C ALA A 191 -21.52 21.05 17.84
N TRP A 192 -20.33 20.60 17.42
CA TRP A 192 -19.12 21.42 17.31
C TRP A 192 -19.12 22.32 16.08
N MET A 193 -19.74 21.85 14.99
CA MET A 193 -19.93 22.56 13.72
C MET A 193 -21.04 23.62 13.84
N GLU A 194 -22.18 23.27 14.45
CA GLU A 194 -23.29 24.19 14.77
C GLU A 194 -22.81 25.38 15.61
N ARG A 195 -22.05 25.12 16.70
CA ARG A 195 -21.42 26.17 17.54
C ARG A 195 -20.44 27.07 16.80
N ARG A 196 -20.02 26.70 15.58
CA ARG A 196 -19.14 27.49 14.69
C ARG A 196 -19.85 28.05 13.47
N GLN A 197 -21.17 27.87 13.37
CA GLN A 197 -21.98 28.28 12.22
C GLN A 197 -21.47 27.66 10.89
N GLN A 198 -20.94 26.43 10.96
CA GLN A 198 -20.43 25.68 9.80
C GLN A 198 -21.36 24.52 9.45
N THR A 199 -21.64 24.34 8.16
CA THR A 199 -22.49 23.24 7.65
C THR A 199 -21.80 21.89 7.80
N TYR A 200 -22.52 20.90 8.35
CA TYR A 200 -22.15 19.48 8.27
C TYR A 200 -22.88 18.84 7.07
N PRO A 201 -22.19 18.51 5.96
CA PRO A 201 -22.85 18.14 4.70
C PRO A 201 -23.24 16.66 4.60
N PHE A 202 -22.83 15.83 5.56
CA PHE A 202 -22.97 14.38 5.49
C PHE A 202 -24.31 13.91 6.09
N GLN A 203 -24.95 12.96 5.43
CA GLN A 203 -26.18 12.31 5.90
C GLN A 203 -25.87 11.13 6.84
N GLN A 204 -24.68 10.53 6.73
CA GLN A 204 -24.27 9.37 7.52
C GLN A 204 -22.75 9.34 7.78
N PRO A 205 -22.28 8.73 8.90
CA PRO A 205 -20.87 8.56 9.24
C PRO A 205 -19.97 8.00 8.12
N LEU A 206 -20.49 7.13 7.26
CA LEU A 206 -19.72 6.54 6.17
C LEU A 206 -19.31 7.57 5.10
N GLN A 207 -20.13 8.58 4.83
CA GLN A 207 -19.78 9.63 3.85
C GLN A 207 -18.64 10.51 4.38
N LEU A 208 -18.66 10.83 5.69
CA LEU A 208 -17.57 11.53 6.36
C LEU A 208 -16.26 10.71 6.35
N PHE A 209 -16.33 9.41 6.64
CA PHE A 209 -15.16 8.52 6.57
C PHE A 209 -14.57 8.45 5.15
N LEU A 210 -15.40 8.30 4.12
CA LEU A 210 -14.95 8.26 2.72
C LEU A 210 -14.33 9.59 2.28
N GLU A 211 -14.92 10.72 2.66
CA GLU A 211 -14.35 12.05 2.38
C GLU A 211 -13.03 12.28 3.13
N ILE A 212 -12.93 11.84 4.40
CA ILE A 212 -11.66 11.83 5.12
C ILE A 212 -10.61 11.01 4.36
N ARG A 213 -10.92 9.77 3.96
CA ARG A 213 -9.98 8.94 3.19
C ARG A 213 -9.62 9.53 1.82
N LYS A 214 -10.53 10.25 1.16
CA LYS A 214 -10.24 11.03 -0.07
C LYS A 214 -9.28 12.17 0.21
N GLN A 215 -9.50 12.94 1.27
CA GLN A 215 -8.60 14.03 1.69
C GLN A 215 -7.23 13.51 2.12
N THR A 216 -7.15 12.37 2.80
CA THR A 216 -5.87 11.72 3.10
C THR A 216 -5.17 11.26 1.82
N PHE A 217 -5.89 10.62 0.88
CA PHE A 217 -5.30 10.21 -0.40
C PHE A 217 -4.74 11.39 -1.22
N LEU A 218 -5.44 12.53 -1.25
CA LEU A 218 -4.95 13.72 -1.96
C LEU A 218 -3.65 14.26 -1.33
N GLN A 219 -3.58 14.32 0.01
CA GLN A 219 -2.34 14.66 0.72
C GLN A 219 -1.23 13.60 0.51
N GLU A 220 -1.60 12.32 0.42
CA GLU A 220 -0.68 11.22 0.09
C GLU A 220 -0.09 11.43 -1.33
N TRP A 221 -0.90 11.85 -2.31
CA TRP A 221 -0.51 12.09 -3.69
C TRP A 221 0.37 13.34 -3.90
N GLU A 222 0.04 14.46 -3.27
CA GLU A 222 0.81 15.72 -3.35
C GLU A 222 2.24 15.58 -2.83
N LEU A 223 2.50 14.59 -1.96
CA LEU A 223 3.80 14.29 -1.39
C LEU A 223 4.48 13.07 -2.04
N GLY A 224 3.92 12.58 -3.15
CA GLY A 224 4.40 11.41 -3.90
C GLY A 224 5.64 11.64 -4.78
N PRO A 225 6.11 10.57 -5.49
CA PRO A 225 7.19 10.66 -6.45
C PRO A 225 6.96 11.79 -7.47
N ASN A 226 8.03 12.57 -7.69
CA ASN A 226 8.07 13.74 -8.59
C ASN A 226 7.17 14.93 -8.21
N ASN A 227 6.60 14.99 -6.99
CA ASN A 227 5.82 16.14 -6.51
C ASN A 227 6.49 16.95 -5.39
N ASN A 228 7.52 16.43 -4.70
CA ASN A 228 8.28 17.17 -3.68
C ASN A 228 9.73 16.67 -3.54
N ASP A 229 10.67 17.56 -3.25
CA ASP A 229 12.07 17.22 -2.90
C ASP A 229 12.29 17.10 -1.39
N ASP A 230 11.42 17.73 -0.58
CA ASP A 230 11.55 17.79 0.88
C ASP A 230 10.73 16.73 1.59
N TRP A 231 11.37 15.57 1.70
CA TRP A 231 10.89 14.44 2.47
C TRP A 231 11.36 14.50 3.99
N THR A 232 11.11 13.51 4.90
CA THR A 232 11.77 13.32 6.24
C THR A 232 12.29 11.90 6.54
N SER A 233 13.27 11.61 7.41
CA SER A 233 13.90 10.25 7.52
C SER A 233 13.05 9.17 8.21
N ILE A 234 13.43 7.88 8.12
CA ILE A 234 12.70 6.77 8.78
C ILE A 234 12.74 6.92 10.31
N GLU A 235 13.84 7.43 10.84
CA GLU A 235 13.99 7.80 12.23
C GLU A 235 13.07 8.98 12.60
N ASP A 236 13.04 10.04 11.78
CA ASP A 236 12.14 11.19 11.98
C ASP A 236 10.66 10.76 11.89
N GLN A 237 10.31 9.88 10.94
CA GLN A 237 8.98 9.28 10.80
C GLN A 237 8.61 8.57 12.10
N LYS A 238 9.50 7.68 12.61
CA LYS A 238 9.26 6.92 13.83
C LYS A 238 9.14 7.84 15.06
N ASP A 239 9.86 8.96 15.14
CA ASP A 239 9.73 9.94 16.23
C ASP A 239 8.47 10.82 16.12
N LEU A 240 8.15 11.37 14.93
CA LEU A 240 6.91 12.12 14.67
C LEU A 240 5.66 11.27 14.97
N LEU A 241 5.67 9.99 14.59
CA LEU A 241 4.63 9.03 14.94
C LEU A 241 4.56 8.71 16.44
N SER A 242 5.69 8.72 17.15
CA SER A 242 5.69 8.59 18.61
C SER A 242 5.03 9.82 19.25
N VAL A 243 5.32 11.01 18.74
CA VAL A 243 4.69 12.27 19.17
C VAL A 243 3.19 12.25 18.88
N HIS A 244 2.74 11.83 17.69
CA HIS A 244 1.32 11.77 17.36
C HIS A 244 0.55 10.77 18.25
N VAL A 245 1.05 9.53 18.41
CA VAL A 245 0.45 8.55 19.33
C VAL A 245 0.42 9.08 20.77
N PHE A 246 1.47 9.77 21.22
CA PHE A 246 1.53 10.39 22.54
C PHE A 246 0.53 11.55 22.71
N LEU A 247 0.26 12.33 21.66
CA LEU A 247 -0.73 13.41 21.67
C LEU A 247 -2.17 12.89 21.61
N LEU A 248 -2.40 11.70 21.03
CA LEU A 248 -3.69 11.00 21.12
C LEU A 248 -3.90 10.29 22.47
N GLN A 249 -2.83 9.97 23.21
CA GLN A 249 -2.90 9.22 24.47
C GLN A 249 -3.02 10.12 25.73
N LYS A 250 -3.90 9.72 26.65
CA LYS A 250 -3.99 10.33 27.99
C LYS A 250 -2.70 10.05 28.78
N SER A 251 -1.83 11.04 29.00
CA SER A 251 -0.97 11.09 30.22
C SER A 251 -0.12 12.37 30.45
N MET A 252 -0.43 13.54 29.89
CA MET A 252 0.22 14.81 30.34
C MET A 252 -0.67 16.08 30.35
N TRP A 253 -1.92 16.01 29.94
CA TRP A 253 -2.83 17.18 29.91
C TRP A 253 -3.10 17.80 31.30
N VAL A 254 -2.75 17.09 32.38
CA VAL A 254 -2.57 17.66 33.73
C VAL A 254 -1.06 17.82 34.03
N LYS A 255 -0.61 19.08 34.07
CA LYS A 255 0.72 19.62 34.50
C LYS A 255 1.75 18.62 35.06
N SER A 256 2.36 17.80 34.20
CA SER A 256 3.49 16.93 34.58
C SER A 256 4.84 17.66 34.42
N LYS A 257 5.52 17.95 35.55
CA LYS A 257 6.78 18.71 35.61
C LYS A 257 8.03 17.94 35.14
N ARG A 258 7.95 17.08 34.11
CA ARG A 258 9.04 16.14 33.76
C ARG A 258 9.54 16.15 32.31
N ILE A 259 9.01 17.00 31.43
CA ILE A 259 9.49 17.11 30.04
C ILE A 259 10.02 18.52 29.75
N GLU A 260 11.32 18.70 29.98
CA GLU A 260 12.07 19.96 29.74
C GLU A 260 13.18 19.81 28.68
N LYS A 261 13.25 18.70 27.94
CA LYS A 261 14.41 18.32 27.11
C LYS A 261 14.19 18.14 25.59
N ARG A 262 13.05 18.58 25.01
CA ARG A 262 12.80 18.56 23.55
C ARG A 262 12.00 19.78 23.05
N GLY A 263 12.31 20.97 23.55
CA GLY A 263 11.42 22.14 23.48
C GLY A 263 10.30 22.03 24.52
N THR A 264 9.47 23.07 24.68
CA THR A 264 8.32 22.97 25.58
C THR A 264 7.22 22.12 24.95
N TYR A 265 6.58 21.27 25.75
CA TYR A 265 5.44 20.45 25.31
C TYR A 265 4.30 21.28 24.70
N GLN A 266 4.15 22.53 25.15
CA GLN A 266 3.17 23.48 24.65
C GLN A 266 3.42 23.86 23.17
N GLU A 267 4.66 23.99 22.72
CA GLU A 267 4.98 24.21 21.30
C GLU A 267 4.55 23.03 20.42
N GLN A 268 4.74 21.80 20.92
CA GLN A 268 4.39 20.57 20.19
C GLN A 268 2.86 20.38 20.14
N GLU A 269 2.14 20.69 21.23
CA GLU A 269 0.66 20.75 21.21
C GLU A 269 0.16 21.85 20.27
N GLN A 270 0.72 23.06 20.32
CA GLN A 270 0.27 24.19 19.50
C GLN A 270 0.40 23.88 18.01
N ARG A 271 1.57 23.36 17.59
CA ARG A 271 1.77 22.89 16.20
C ARG A 271 0.75 21.84 15.83
N TYR A 272 0.59 20.79 16.64
CA TYR A 272 -0.40 19.74 16.38
C TYR A 272 -1.84 20.25 16.27
N LEU A 273 -2.23 21.20 17.12
CA LEU A 273 -3.54 21.87 17.05
C LEU A 273 -3.68 22.74 15.79
N GLU A 274 -2.60 23.27 15.23
CA GLU A 274 -2.59 23.98 13.95
C GLU A 274 -2.64 23.00 12.77
N SER A 275 -1.92 21.89 12.83
CA SER A 275 -2.05 20.76 11.90
C SER A 275 -3.51 20.30 11.80
N LEU A 276 -4.17 20.10 12.94
CA LEU A 276 -5.58 19.70 12.99
C LEU A 276 -6.55 20.80 12.49
N LYS A 277 -6.27 22.09 12.68
CA LYS A 277 -7.10 23.16 12.07
C LYS A 277 -7.02 23.10 10.54
N ASN A 278 -5.86 22.74 9.99
CA ASN A 278 -5.57 22.77 8.56
C ASN A 278 -5.96 21.46 7.84
N ASN A 279 -6.13 20.34 8.53
CA ASN A 279 -6.36 19.03 7.91
C ASN A 279 -7.85 18.67 7.70
N GLY A 280 -8.57 19.54 6.99
CA GLY A 280 -9.90 19.22 6.43
C GLY A 280 -10.90 18.65 7.45
N TRP A 281 -11.51 17.51 7.12
CA TRP A 281 -12.52 16.86 7.96
C TRP A 281 -11.95 16.02 9.11
N TYR A 282 -10.82 15.35 8.91
CA TYR A 282 -10.14 14.58 9.98
C TYR A 282 -9.71 15.51 11.12
N GLY A 283 -9.17 16.67 10.75
CA GLY A 283 -8.79 17.73 11.66
C GLY A 283 -9.97 18.22 12.52
N ARG A 284 -11.10 18.53 11.88
CA ARG A 284 -12.36 18.93 12.55
C ARG A 284 -12.91 17.83 13.46
N LEU A 285 -12.89 16.57 13.00
CA LEU A 285 -13.29 15.40 13.78
C LEU A 285 -12.48 15.34 15.08
N MET A 286 -11.15 15.25 15.01
CA MET A 286 -10.31 15.11 16.21
C MET A 286 -10.41 16.32 17.14
N LEU A 287 -10.55 17.55 16.60
CA LEU A 287 -10.81 18.76 17.41
C LEU A 287 -12.21 18.79 18.06
N ALA A 288 -13.18 18.05 17.52
CA ALA A 288 -14.51 17.91 18.10
C ALA A 288 -14.60 16.77 19.13
N LEU A 289 -13.87 15.68 18.91
CA LEU A 289 -13.92 14.49 19.76
C LEU A 289 -12.94 14.52 20.94
N ARG A 290 -11.82 15.26 20.84
CA ARG A 290 -10.80 15.37 21.91
C ARG A 290 -11.35 15.73 23.31
N PRO A 291 -12.37 16.58 23.48
CA PRO A 291 -12.96 16.84 24.81
C PRO A 291 -13.76 15.67 25.41
N HIS A 292 -14.08 14.65 24.60
CA HIS A 292 -14.98 13.54 24.94
C HIS A 292 -14.29 12.17 24.97
N SER A 293 -13.05 12.08 24.48
CA SER A 293 -12.17 10.89 24.59
C SER A 293 -11.90 10.45 26.03
N GLU A 294 -12.07 11.37 26.99
CA GLU A 294 -11.93 11.10 28.41
C GLU A 294 -13.15 10.41 29.05
N SER A 295 -14.28 10.33 28.34
CA SER A 295 -15.57 9.91 28.91
C SER A 295 -16.43 9.09 27.94
N THR A 296 -17.39 9.71 27.24
CA THR A 296 -18.37 9.01 26.40
C THR A 296 -17.78 8.35 25.16
N LEU A 297 -16.55 8.71 24.78
CA LEU A 297 -15.81 8.11 23.67
C LEU A 297 -14.58 7.31 24.13
N GLU A 298 -14.46 6.97 25.43
CA GLU A 298 -13.23 6.36 25.96
C GLU A 298 -12.84 5.07 25.23
N HIS A 299 -13.74 4.09 25.08
CA HIS A 299 -13.41 2.85 24.37
C HIS A 299 -13.17 3.06 22.86
N PRO A 300 -14.05 3.72 22.06
CA PRO A 300 -13.77 3.97 20.64
C PRO A 300 -12.48 4.78 20.40
N TRP A 301 -12.10 5.65 21.33
CA TRP A 301 -10.83 6.39 21.25
C TRP A 301 -9.63 5.50 21.61
N GLN A 302 -9.74 4.66 22.65
CA GLN A 302 -8.72 3.65 22.98
C GLN A 302 -8.51 2.68 21.81
N ASP A 303 -9.59 2.10 21.26
CA ASP A 303 -9.58 1.19 20.10
C ASP A 303 -8.86 1.84 18.91
N TYR A 304 -9.24 3.07 18.54
CA TYR A 304 -8.61 3.82 17.45
C TYR A 304 -7.11 4.05 17.69
N VAL A 305 -6.74 4.42 18.90
CA VAL A 305 -5.36 4.74 19.26
C VAL A 305 -4.47 3.49 19.33
N GLU A 306 -5.00 2.35 19.80
CA GLU A 306 -4.28 1.08 19.78
C GLU A 306 -4.13 0.54 18.35
N ALA A 307 -5.19 0.63 17.53
CA ALA A 307 -5.12 0.29 16.11
C ALA A 307 -4.10 1.17 15.38
N PHE A 308 -4.12 2.50 15.55
CA PHE A 308 -3.15 3.43 14.96
C PHE A 308 -1.70 3.13 15.41
N ARG A 309 -1.50 2.80 16.70
CA ARG A 309 -0.21 2.32 17.20
C ARG A 309 0.21 0.99 16.56
N GLY A 310 -0.74 0.09 16.25
CA GLY A 310 -0.52 -1.11 15.46
C GLY A 310 -0.11 -0.80 14.01
N GLY A 311 -0.81 0.11 13.35
CA GLY A 311 -0.54 0.61 12.00
C GLY A 311 0.88 1.18 11.82
N LYS A 312 1.46 1.76 12.88
CA LYS A 312 2.88 2.16 12.93
C LYS A 312 3.87 1.00 12.68
N THR A 313 3.44 -0.26 12.83
CA THR A 313 4.24 -1.46 12.55
C THR A 313 3.95 -2.10 11.19
N ALA A 314 3.02 -1.54 10.40
CA ALA A 314 2.71 -2.02 9.05
C ALA A 314 3.73 -1.56 7.99
N TYR A 315 4.66 -0.66 8.33
CA TYR A 315 5.65 -0.18 7.37
C TYR A 315 6.67 -1.26 7.02
N ILE A 316 7.11 -1.28 5.76
CA ILE A 316 7.90 -2.39 5.23
C ILE A 316 9.40 -2.17 5.50
N ASP A 317 9.93 -2.80 6.55
CA ASP A 317 11.39 -2.84 6.86
C ASP A 317 12.24 -3.53 5.75
N ASP A 318 11.59 -4.14 4.76
CA ASP A 318 12.19 -4.73 3.55
C ASP A 318 12.55 -3.70 2.45
N PHE A 319 12.34 -2.39 2.67
CA PHE A 319 12.73 -1.34 1.70
C PHE A 319 13.70 -0.33 2.30
N TYR A 320 14.70 0.06 1.50
CA TYR A 320 15.50 1.26 1.71
C TYR A 320 15.27 2.20 0.53
N TRP A 321 15.42 3.50 0.74
CA TRP A 321 15.15 4.48 -0.31
C TRP A 321 16.44 5.08 -0.84
N ARG A 322 16.36 5.71 -2.02
CA ARG A 322 17.47 6.49 -2.60
C ARG A 322 16.88 7.51 -3.57
N LYS A 323 17.23 8.81 -3.40
CA LYS A 323 16.67 9.91 -4.22
C LYS A 323 15.12 9.89 -4.30
N GLY A 324 14.43 9.67 -3.18
CA GLY A 324 12.97 9.62 -3.13
C GLY A 324 12.32 8.32 -3.66
N LEU A 325 13.08 7.42 -4.28
CA LEU A 325 12.56 6.16 -4.83
C LEU A 325 12.77 4.97 -3.88
N PRO A 326 11.85 4.00 -3.81
CA PRO A 326 12.01 2.78 -3.02
C PRO A 326 12.91 1.77 -3.74
N TYR A 327 13.76 1.09 -2.99
CA TYR A 327 14.53 -0.06 -3.43
C TYR A 327 14.30 -1.19 -2.45
N LYS A 328 13.91 -2.37 -2.96
CA LYS A 328 13.82 -3.55 -2.09
C LYS A 328 15.20 -3.77 -1.49
N ARG A 329 15.28 -3.75 -0.16
CA ARG A 329 16.44 -4.19 0.60
C ARG A 329 16.76 -5.57 0.06
N ARG A 330 17.95 -5.70 -0.56
CA ARG A 330 18.45 -7.03 -0.91
C ARG A 330 18.44 -7.82 0.39
N GLU A 331 17.58 -8.82 0.45
CA GLU A 331 17.75 -9.95 1.36
C GLU A 331 19.21 -10.39 1.26
N ASN A 332 19.75 -10.96 2.33
CA ASN A 332 21.10 -11.52 2.28
C ASN A 332 21.08 -12.73 1.34
N VAL A 333 21.19 -12.46 0.03
CA VAL A 333 21.53 -13.43 -1.00
C VAL A 333 22.77 -14.09 -0.48
N ILE A 334 22.61 -15.35 -0.02
CA ILE A 334 23.69 -16.18 0.46
C ILE A 334 24.68 -16.17 -0.70
N LYS A 335 25.79 -15.44 -0.54
CA LYS A 335 26.74 -15.20 -1.64
C LYS A 335 27.05 -16.57 -2.21
N PRO A 336 26.70 -16.87 -3.48
CA PRO A 336 26.96 -18.19 -4.03
C PRO A 336 28.45 -18.43 -3.84
N GLN A 337 28.79 -19.45 -3.05
CA GLN A 337 30.19 -19.68 -2.70
C GLN A 337 30.94 -19.81 -4.03
N PRO A 338 32.05 -19.07 -4.22
CA PRO A 338 32.72 -19.03 -5.51
C PRO A 338 33.21 -20.43 -5.85
N VAL A 339 32.48 -21.13 -6.73
CA VAL A 339 32.85 -22.45 -7.21
C VAL A 339 34.16 -22.27 -7.97
N PRO A 340 35.26 -22.90 -7.54
CA PRO A 340 36.53 -22.74 -8.24
C PRO A 340 36.39 -23.34 -9.64
N CYS A 341 37.05 -22.74 -10.64
CA CYS A 341 36.93 -23.22 -12.03
C CYS A 341 37.50 -24.64 -12.27
N SER A 342 38.16 -25.24 -11.27
CA SER A 342 38.48 -26.67 -11.23
C SER A 342 37.26 -27.58 -11.07
N ALA A 343 36.13 -27.05 -10.60
CA ALA A 343 34.87 -27.75 -10.38
C ALA A 343 33.75 -27.35 -11.37
N MET A 344 34.09 -26.67 -12.48
CA MET A 344 33.14 -26.26 -13.53
C MET A 344 33.56 -26.78 -14.90
N LEU A 345 32.59 -26.98 -15.81
CA LEU A 345 32.88 -27.47 -17.16
C LEU A 345 33.75 -26.49 -17.97
N PRO A 346 34.59 -26.95 -18.91
CA PRO A 346 35.53 -26.08 -19.60
C PRO A 346 34.92 -24.89 -20.36
N SER A 347 33.66 -25.01 -20.78
CA SER A 347 32.87 -23.97 -21.47
C SER A 347 32.20 -22.95 -20.55
N GLN A 348 32.34 -23.07 -19.23
CA GLN A 348 31.62 -22.25 -18.24
C GLN A 348 32.52 -21.32 -17.40
N CYS A 349 33.84 -21.35 -17.61
CA CYS A 349 34.80 -20.45 -16.92
C CYS A 349 35.59 -19.62 -17.94
N ASP A 350 35.12 -18.39 -18.16
CA ASP A 350 35.62 -17.47 -19.18
C ASP A 350 36.83 -16.64 -18.67
N CYS A 351 37.86 -17.34 -18.18
CA CYS A 351 39.04 -16.73 -17.56
C CYS A 351 40.26 -16.81 -18.50
N PRO A 352 40.77 -15.68 -19.04
CA PRO A 352 41.80 -15.68 -20.09
C PRO A 352 43.20 -16.11 -19.62
N PHE A 353 43.41 -16.35 -18.32
CA PHE A 353 44.70 -16.73 -17.73
C PHE A 353 44.83 -18.24 -17.43
N ARG A 354 43.86 -19.05 -17.87
CA ARG A 354 43.77 -20.50 -17.58
C ARG A 354 44.99 -21.33 -17.98
N SER A 355 45.80 -20.86 -18.94
CA SER A 355 47.02 -21.52 -19.42
C SER A 355 48.21 -21.45 -18.45
N LEU A 356 48.16 -20.61 -17.42
CA LEU A 356 49.30 -20.37 -16.51
C LEU A 356 49.42 -21.36 -15.34
N GLY A 357 48.66 -22.47 -15.36
CA GLY A 357 48.90 -23.67 -14.54
C GLY A 357 48.86 -23.50 -13.01
N THR A 358 48.43 -22.33 -12.51
CA THR A 358 48.50 -21.94 -11.10
C THR A 358 47.11 -21.76 -10.53
N ASP A 359 46.86 -22.31 -9.34
CA ASP A 359 45.55 -22.29 -8.68
C ASP A 359 45.24 -20.90 -8.07
N LEU A 360 44.92 -19.95 -8.95
CA LEU A 360 44.51 -18.59 -8.63
C LEU A 360 43.04 -18.53 -8.18
N SER A 361 42.70 -19.33 -7.18
CA SER A 361 41.42 -19.36 -6.47
C SER A 361 41.00 -18.02 -5.85
N ALA A 362 41.89 -17.02 -5.84
CA ALA A 362 41.62 -15.61 -5.50
C ALA A 362 42.03 -14.62 -6.60
N SER A 363 41.79 -14.95 -7.89
CA SER A 363 42.10 -14.09 -9.04
C SER A 363 41.58 -12.64 -8.90
N ASN A 364 42.45 -11.66 -9.19
CA ASN A 364 42.18 -10.22 -9.04
C ASN A 364 40.99 -9.68 -9.86
N CYS A 365 40.47 -10.43 -10.84
CA CYS A 365 39.22 -10.10 -11.52
C CYS A 365 38.04 -9.97 -10.55
N LEU A 366 37.91 -10.88 -9.58
CA LEU A 366 36.84 -10.83 -8.57
C LEU A 366 36.96 -9.58 -7.69
N LYS A 367 38.19 -9.23 -7.31
CA LYS A 367 38.49 -8.04 -6.49
C LYS A 367 38.06 -6.75 -7.17
N ARG A 368 38.38 -6.56 -8.46
CA ARG A 368 37.96 -5.38 -9.22
C ARG A 368 36.43 -5.28 -9.41
N VAL A 369 35.71 -6.40 -9.47
CA VAL A 369 34.23 -6.39 -9.51
C VAL A 369 33.65 -6.04 -8.13
N GLN A 370 34.20 -6.61 -7.05
CA GLN A 370 33.81 -6.29 -5.67
C GLN A 370 34.06 -4.81 -5.34
N GLU A 371 35.26 -4.28 -5.61
CA GLU A 371 35.60 -2.87 -5.37
C GLU A 371 34.70 -1.89 -6.15
N LYS A 372 34.27 -2.24 -7.38
CA LYS A 372 33.28 -1.45 -8.14
C LYS A 372 31.88 -1.49 -7.51
N THR A 373 31.53 -2.61 -6.89
CA THR A 373 30.23 -2.80 -6.22
C THR A 373 30.20 -2.13 -4.84
N GLU A 374 31.33 -2.11 -4.12
CA GLU A 374 31.46 -1.50 -2.79
C GLU A 374 31.57 0.03 -2.88
N LYS A 375 32.25 0.58 -3.91
CA LYS A 375 32.32 2.04 -4.12
C LYS A 375 31.00 2.70 -4.55
N THR A 376 29.91 1.96 -4.73
CA THR A 376 28.56 2.54 -4.88
C THR A 376 27.72 2.47 -3.60
N ALA A 377 28.28 1.98 -2.48
CA ALA A 377 27.64 1.92 -1.17
C ALA A 377 27.71 3.24 -0.38
N GLU A 378 27.59 4.40 -1.06
CA GLU A 378 27.33 5.66 -0.36
C GLU A 378 25.98 5.57 0.36
N ARG A 379 26.03 5.60 1.69
CA ARG A 379 24.86 5.56 2.58
C ARG A 379 24.14 6.92 2.60
N ALA A 380 23.62 7.32 1.44
CA ALA A 380 22.76 8.49 1.31
C ALA A 380 21.54 8.33 2.23
N ARG A 381 21.53 9.06 3.35
CA ARG A 381 20.40 9.03 4.30
C ARG A 381 19.14 9.54 3.62
N VAL A 382 18.06 8.86 3.94
CA VAL A 382 16.79 8.94 3.24
C VAL A 382 15.87 9.94 3.89
N LYS A 383 14.94 10.37 3.05
CA LYS A 383 13.65 10.89 3.43
C LYS A 383 12.60 10.53 2.33
N GLY A 384 11.28 10.23 2.49
CA GLY A 384 10.36 9.92 3.63
C GLY A 384 9.34 10.92 4.31
N ARG A 385 8.72 11.99 3.74
CA ARG A 385 7.86 12.96 4.52
C ARG A 385 6.69 12.30 5.27
N LEU A 386 6.33 12.83 6.45
CA LEU A 386 4.98 12.70 7.03
C LEU A 386 4.24 14.03 7.01
N ASN A 387 2.91 14.00 7.01
CA ASN A 387 2.14 15.11 7.58
C ASN A 387 2.24 15.06 9.12
N GLU A 388 1.95 16.16 9.79
CA GLU A 388 2.04 16.28 11.27
C GLU A 388 0.99 15.43 12.02
N LEU A 389 0.19 14.66 11.26
CA LEU A 389 -0.83 13.75 11.76
C LEU A 389 -0.43 12.27 11.65
N GLY A 390 0.82 11.98 11.27
CA GLY A 390 1.33 10.61 11.27
C GLY A 390 0.83 9.73 10.13
N TYR A 391 0.25 10.30 9.06
CA TYR A 391 -0.02 9.50 7.86
C TYR A 391 1.28 9.27 7.09
N LEU A 392 1.69 8.01 6.95
CA LEU A 392 2.89 7.62 6.21
C LEU A 392 2.55 7.38 4.73
N LEU A 393 3.30 8.06 3.88
CA LEU A 393 3.14 8.06 2.43
C LEU A 393 3.53 6.70 1.85
N TRP A 394 2.54 5.94 1.36
CA TRP A 394 2.78 4.68 0.70
C TRP A 394 3.30 4.90 -0.73
N VAL A 395 4.59 4.65 -0.93
CA VAL A 395 5.20 4.60 -2.25
C VAL A 395 5.78 3.20 -2.47
N TRP A 396 5.56 2.66 -3.66
CA TRP A 396 6.05 1.37 -4.15
C TRP A 396 6.40 1.55 -5.63
N ALA A 397 7.37 0.78 -6.12
CA ALA A 397 7.81 0.76 -7.52
C ALA A 397 7.15 -0.40 -8.29
#